data_AF-A0A848LI40-F1
#
_entry.id   AF-A0A848LI40-F1
#
_cell.length_a   1.000
_cell.length_b   1.000
_cell.length_c   1.000
_cell.angle_alpha   90.00
_cell.angle_beta   90.00
_cell.angle_gamma   90.00
#
_symmetry.space_group_name_H-M   'P 1'
#
loop_
_entity.id
_entity.type
_entity.pdbx_description
1 polymer ?
#
loop_
_entity_poly.entity_id
_entity_poly.type
_entity_poly.pdbx_seq_one_letter_code
_entity_poly.pdbx_strand_id
1 'polypeptide(L)'
;MGGVSTQSPRPGRGWCRLRGVTKLFLPQTQLEEWALADKADLREGKLVVMAEGGTTFPLTPAVHFVQLVSGEDAQGLVARVKTEEQLARMGAEQMADSVLVGENAYEVVPGYVTEVASSPRPEGGEKKPDSEADLLAAFILNKMG
;
A
#
# COMPACT_ATOMS: atom_id res chain seq x y z
N MET A 1 -0.90 49.38 7.84
CA MET A 1 -0.60 48.56 6.65
C MET A 1 0.00 47.25 7.16
N GLY A 2 -0.82 46.20 7.21
CA GLY A 2 -0.48 44.94 7.84
C GLY A 2 0.36 44.06 6.92
N GLY A 3 1.44 43.51 7.46
CA GLY A 3 2.18 42.41 6.85
C GLY A 3 2.04 41.20 7.77
N VAL A 4 0.99 40.40 7.55
CA VAL A 4 0.83 39.11 8.22
C VAL A 4 1.74 38.13 7.49
N SER A 5 2.83 37.72 8.13
CA SER A 5 3.69 36.66 7.61
C SER A 5 2.92 35.34 7.62
N THR A 6 2.38 34.96 6.47
CA THR A 6 1.76 33.65 6.27
C THR A 6 2.82 32.57 6.45
N GLN A 7 2.72 31.87 7.58
CA GLN A 7 3.45 30.67 7.91
C GLN A 7 3.04 29.56 6.93
N SER A 8 3.97 29.16 6.06
CA SER A 8 3.78 27.98 5.21
C SER A 8 3.97 26.73 6.07
N PRO A 9 2.99 25.80 6.16
CA PRO A 9 3.22 24.54 6.82
C PRO A 9 4.23 23.73 6.00
N ARG A 10 5.33 23.35 6.66
CA ARG A 10 6.34 22.44 6.11
C ARG A 10 5.65 21.12 5.73
N PRO A 11 5.98 20.48 4.60
CA PRO A 11 5.51 19.14 4.30
C PRO A 11 6.15 18.15 5.29
N GLY A 12 5.50 17.99 6.44
CA GLY A 12 5.70 16.84 7.31
C GLY A 12 4.95 15.67 6.70
N ARG A 13 5.69 14.74 6.09
CA ARG A 13 5.35 13.31 6.02
C ARG A 13 6.57 12.59 5.46
N GLY A 14 7.52 12.34 6.35
CA GLY A 14 8.54 11.32 6.11
C GLY A 14 7.81 9.99 6.02
N TRP A 15 7.54 9.53 4.80
CA TRP A 15 7.06 8.17 4.59
C TRP A 15 8.11 7.22 5.13
N CYS A 16 7.68 6.40 6.10
CA CYS A 16 8.50 5.40 6.76
C CYS A 16 9.30 4.63 5.72
N ARG A 17 10.63 4.64 5.85
CA ARG A 17 11.50 3.69 5.16
C ARG A 17 11.23 2.29 5.73
N LEU A 18 10.17 1.66 5.26
CA LEU A 18 9.80 0.30 5.61
C LEU A 18 10.59 -0.63 4.69
N ARG A 19 11.66 -1.20 5.24
CA ARG A 19 12.42 -2.25 4.58
C ARG A 19 11.53 -3.50 4.48
N GLY A 20 11.18 -3.89 3.26
CA GLY A 20 10.38 -5.08 2.98
C GLY A 20 8.88 -4.79 3.15
N VAL A 21 8.15 -4.91 2.04
CA VAL A 21 6.68 -4.95 1.91
C VAL A 21 5.86 -4.24 3.01
N THR A 22 5.32 -3.06 2.70
CA THR A 22 4.37 -2.38 3.58
C THR A 22 2.94 -2.76 3.23
N LYS A 23 2.17 -3.23 4.21
CA LYS A 23 0.72 -3.33 4.11
C LYS A 23 0.10 -1.96 4.36
N LEU A 24 -0.67 -1.50 3.40
CA LEU A 24 -1.30 -0.19 3.42
C LEU A 24 -2.80 -0.38 3.27
N PHE A 25 -3.57 0.25 4.15
CA PHE A 25 -5.02 0.31 4.04
C PHE A 25 -5.43 1.58 3.30
N LEU A 26 -6.25 1.42 2.27
CA LEU A 26 -6.75 2.45 1.39
C LEU A 26 -8.28 2.51 1.53
N PRO A 27 -8.82 3.56 2.17
CA PRO A 27 -10.26 3.78 2.23
C PRO A 27 -10.85 3.89 0.81
N GLN A 28 -12.06 3.38 0.60
CA GLN A 28 -12.74 3.46 -0.69
C GLN A 28 -12.86 4.91 -1.17
N THR A 29 -13.26 5.84 -0.29
CA THR A 29 -13.34 7.27 -0.59
C THR A 29 -12.02 7.88 -1.08
N GLN A 30 -10.89 7.38 -0.57
CA GLN A 30 -9.57 7.86 -0.97
C GLN A 30 -9.20 7.38 -2.38
N LEU A 31 -9.59 6.16 -2.74
CA LEU A 31 -9.42 5.62 -4.09
C LEU A 31 -10.28 6.38 -5.10
N GLU A 32 -11.52 6.69 -4.73
CA GLU A 32 -12.42 7.50 -5.56
C GLU A 32 -11.82 8.89 -5.82
N GLU A 33 -11.25 9.54 -4.81
CA GLU A 33 -10.54 10.81 -4.96
C GLU A 33 -9.34 10.70 -5.91
N TRP A 34 -8.56 9.61 -5.81
CA TRP A 34 -7.41 9.41 -6.70
C TRP A 34 -7.82 9.13 -8.14
N ALA A 35 -8.92 8.41 -8.35
CA ALA A 35 -9.52 8.18 -9.67
C ALA A 35 -10.04 9.48 -10.27
N LEU A 36 -10.76 10.29 -9.49
CA LEU A 36 -11.22 11.62 -9.90
C LEU A 36 -10.06 12.56 -10.25
N ALA A 37 -8.93 12.43 -9.56
CA ALA A 37 -7.73 13.23 -9.78
C ALA A 37 -6.78 12.66 -10.85
N ASP A 38 -7.16 11.59 -11.56
CA ASP A 38 -6.33 10.88 -12.56
C ASP A 38 -4.98 10.38 -12.00
N LYS A 39 -4.87 10.22 -10.68
CA LYS A 39 -3.64 9.79 -10.00
C LYS A 39 -3.51 8.26 -9.98
N ALA A 40 -4.63 7.57 -9.80
CA ALA A 40 -4.69 6.13 -9.79
C ALA A 40 -6.06 5.64 -10.27
N ASP A 41 -6.12 4.46 -10.85
CA ASP A 41 -7.32 3.88 -11.43
C ASP A 41 -7.55 2.46 -10.88
N LEU A 42 -8.82 2.10 -10.65
CA LEU A 42 -9.19 0.77 -10.16
C LEU A 42 -9.52 -0.14 -11.34
N ARG A 43 -8.62 -1.07 -11.68
CA ARG A 43 -8.79 -2.02 -12.78
C ARG A 43 -8.81 -3.44 -12.26
N GLU A 44 -9.94 -4.13 -12.43
CA GLU A 44 -10.06 -5.59 -12.18
C GLU A 44 -9.58 -6.01 -10.77
N GLY A 45 -9.89 -5.21 -9.74
CA GLY A 45 -9.44 -5.49 -8.36
C GLY A 45 -7.95 -5.19 -8.12
N LYS A 46 -7.34 -4.36 -8.97
CA LYS A 46 -5.97 -3.88 -8.82
C LYS A 46 -5.94 -2.37 -8.93
N LEU A 47 -5.04 -1.75 -8.15
CA LEU A 47 -4.80 -0.33 -8.21
C LEU A 47 -3.71 -0.03 -9.23
N VAL A 48 -4.02 0.74 -10.26
CA VAL A 48 -3.06 1.21 -11.25
C VAL A 48 -2.67 2.64 -10.91
N VAL A 49 -1.45 2.88 -10.45
CA VAL A 49 -0.97 4.22 -10.11
C VAL A 49 -0.33 4.86 -11.34
N MET A 50 -0.97 5.91 -11.87
CA MET A 50 -0.57 6.60 -13.10
C MET A 50 0.73 7.39 -12.91
N ALA A 51 0.95 7.93 -11.71
CA ALA A 51 2.14 8.71 -11.37
C ALA A 51 3.46 7.91 -11.43
N GLU A 52 3.41 6.58 -11.29
CA GLU A 52 4.59 5.70 -11.32
C GLU A 52 4.61 4.84 -12.60
N GLY A 53 4.26 5.43 -13.75
CA GLY A 53 4.33 4.75 -15.04
C GLY A 53 3.35 3.59 -15.22
N GLY A 54 2.24 3.58 -14.48
CA GLY A 54 1.22 2.52 -14.56
C GLY A 54 1.50 1.33 -13.65
N THR A 55 2.26 1.52 -12.56
CA THR A 55 2.52 0.44 -11.59
C THR A 55 1.21 -0.06 -11.00
N THR A 56 1.03 -1.39 -11.04
CA THR A 56 -0.20 -2.04 -10.59
C THR A 56 0.03 -2.77 -9.27
N PHE A 57 -0.85 -2.54 -8.30
CA PHE A 57 -0.82 -3.18 -6.99
C PHE A 57 -2.07 -4.03 -6.77
N PRO A 58 -1.92 -5.26 -6.22
CA PRO A 58 -3.08 -6.06 -5.86
C PRO A 58 -3.86 -5.38 -4.74
N LEU A 59 -5.18 -5.34 -4.87
CA LEU A 59 -6.08 -4.87 -3.81
C LEU A 59 -6.83 -6.05 -3.23
N THR A 60 -6.84 -6.15 -1.92
CA THR A 60 -7.66 -7.10 -1.18
C THR A 60 -8.73 -6.33 -0.42
N PRO A 61 -10.02 -6.60 -0.63
CA PRO A 61 -11.07 -5.85 0.05
C PRO A 61 -11.02 -6.09 1.56
N ALA A 62 -11.17 -5.01 2.30
CA ALA A 62 -11.00 -4.97 3.74
C ALA A 62 -11.80 -3.85 4.38
N VAL A 63 -12.03 -3.98 5.68
CA VAL A 63 -12.68 -2.96 6.48
C VAL A 63 -11.78 -2.53 7.62
N HIS A 64 -11.81 -1.24 7.92
CA HIS A 64 -11.20 -0.68 9.12
C HIS A 64 -12.29 -0.41 10.16
N PHE A 65 -12.22 -1.08 11.31
CA PHE A 65 -13.14 -0.87 12.40
C PHE A 65 -12.85 0.48 13.06
N VAL A 66 -13.80 1.43 12.96
CA VAL A 66 -13.66 2.78 13.51
C VAL A 66 -14.04 2.79 14.97
N GLN A 67 -15.20 2.25 15.30
CA GLN A 67 -15.74 2.25 16.65
C GLN A 67 -16.78 1.14 16.85
N LEU A 68 -17.01 0.80 18.12
CA LEU A 68 -18.12 -0.05 18.54
C LEU A 68 -19.39 0.78 18.64
N VAL A 69 -20.45 0.36 17.95
CA VAL A 69 -21.78 0.99 18.00
C VAL A 69 -22.65 0.35 19.08
N SER A 70 -22.65 -0.99 19.15
CA SER A 70 -23.45 -1.75 20.11
C SER A 70 -22.74 -3.03 20.55
N GLY A 71 -22.86 -3.40 21.82
CA GLY A 71 -22.29 -4.62 22.40
C GLY A 71 -21.01 -4.35 23.19
N GLU A 72 -20.05 -5.28 23.11
CA GLU A 72 -18.74 -5.24 23.77
C GLU A 72 -17.59 -5.57 22.80
N ASP A 73 -16.48 -4.82 22.84
CA ASP A 73 -15.30 -5.09 22.01
C ASP A 73 -14.41 -6.20 22.61
N ALA A 74 -14.97 -7.40 22.79
CA ALA A 74 -14.29 -8.52 23.44
C ALA A 74 -13.01 -8.97 22.71
N GLN A 75 -12.93 -8.73 21.40
CA GLN A 75 -11.80 -9.14 20.55
C GLN A 75 -10.82 -8.00 20.22
N GLY A 76 -11.05 -6.78 20.70
CA GLY A 76 -10.17 -5.65 20.41
C GLY A 76 -10.13 -5.29 18.92
N LEU A 77 -11.27 -5.33 18.25
CA LEU A 77 -11.40 -5.10 16.80
C LEU A 77 -11.35 -3.62 16.45
N VAL A 78 -11.73 -2.73 17.36
CA VAL A 78 -11.68 -1.28 17.13
C VAL A 78 -10.24 -0.86 16.77
N ALA A 79 -10.11 0.01 15.77
CA ALA A 79 -8.85 0.46 15.17
C ALA A 79 -8.03 -0.66 14.49
N ARG A 80 -8.64 -1.82 14.19
CA ARG A 80 -8.02 -2.89 13.39
C ARG A 80 -8.56 -2.90 11.98
N VAL A 81 -7.73 -3.40 11.07
CA VAL A 81 -8.13 -3.70 9.69
C VAL A 81 -8.28 -5.21 9.55
N LYS A 82 -9.39 -5.65 8.98
CA LYS A 82 -9.65 -7.06 8.64
C LYS A 82 -10.07 -7.15 7.19
N THR A 83 -9.57 -8.16 6.48
CA THR A 83 -10.02 -8.44 5.11
C THR A 83 -11.42 -9.07 5.15
N GLU A 84 -12.19 -8.95 4.06
CA GLU A 84 -13.51 -9.59 3.96
C GLU A 84 -13.43 -11.10 4.24
N GLU A 85 -12.38 -11.78 3.76
CA GLU A 85 -12.17 -13.20 4.08
C GLU A 85 -12.02 -13.47 5.58
N GLN A 86 -11.36 -12.58 6.33
CA GLN A 86 -11.22 -12.73 7.77
C GLN A 86 -12.56 -12.47 8.47
N LEU A 87 -13.34 -11.49 8.01
CA LEU A 87 -14.70 -11.24 8.51
C LEU A 87 -15.57 -12.48 8.32
N ALA A 88 -15.61 -13.03 7.11
CA ALA A 88 -16.39 -14.22 6.79
C ALA A 88 -16.01 -15.42 7.67
N ARG A 89 -14.72 -15.62 7.92
CA ARG A 89 -14.22 -16.70 8.82
C ARG A 89 -14.63 -16.50 10.28
N MET A 90 -14.82 -15.26 10.71
CA MET A 90 -15.29 -14.93 12.06
C MET A 90 -16.82 -14.94 12.18
N GLY A 91 -17.55 -15.17 11.08
CA GLY A 91 -19.01 -15.04 11.06
C GLY A 91 -19.48 -13.59 11.16
N ALA A 92 -18.67 -12.65 10.68
CA ALA A 92 -19.02 -11.25 10.65
C ALA A 92 -19.78 -10.91 9.35
N GLU A 93 -20.86 -10.15 9.48
CA GLU A 93 -21.71 -9.67 8.40
C GLU A 93 -21.44 -8.21 8.13
N GLN A 94 -20.89 -7.90 6.95
CA GLN A 94 -20.65 -6.52 6.54
C GLN A 94 -21.90 -5.93 5.86
N MET A 95 -22.26 -4.73 6.29
CA MET A 95 -23.36 -3.91 5.78
C MET A 95 -22.84 -2.50 5.47
N ALA A 96 -22.38 -2.27 4.24
CA ALA A 96 -21.81 -0.99 3.79
C ALA A 96 -20.71 -0.45 4.74
N ASP A 97 -21.03 0.55 5.57
CA ASP A 97 -20.20 1.19 6.60
C ASP A 97 -20.37 0.61 8.01
N SER A 98 -21.04 -0.52 8.15
CA SER A 98 -21.28 -1.21 9.41
C SER A 98 -20.91 -2.69 9.32
N VAL A 99 -20.45 -3.29 10.42
CA VAL A 99 -20.18 -4.73 10.50
C VAL A 99 -20.81 -5.29 11.77
N LEU A 100 -21.55 -6.38 11.63
CA LEU A 100 -22.06 -7.17 12.74
C LEU A 100 -21.12 -8.35 12.98
N VAL A 101 -20.67 -8.56 14.22
CA VAL A 101 -19.89 -9.74 14.61
C VAL A 101 -20.65 -10.42 15.74
N GLY A 102 -21.38 -11.49 15.43
CA GLY A 102 -22.30 -12.10 16.40
C GLY A 102 -23.42 -11.13 16.78
N GLU A 103 -23.40 -10.62 18.01
CA GLU A 103 -24.39 -9.67 18.55
C GLU A 103 -23.85 -8.22 18.60
N ASN A 104 -22.60 -8.02 18.19
CA ASN A 104 -21.85 -6.79 18.36
C ASN A 104 -21.85 -6.01 17.05
N ALA A 105 -22.25 -4.75 17.09
CA ALA A 105 -22.28 -3.87 15.92
C ALA A 105 -21.11 -2.89 15.97
N TYR A 106 -20.38 -2.79 14.87
CA TYR A 106 -19.24 -1.89 14.71
C TYR A 106 -19.48 -0.98 13.52
N GLU A 107 -19.04 0.27 13.64
CA GLU A 107 -18.89 1.18 12.51
C GLU A 107 -17.54 0.91 11.86
N VAL A 108 -17.55 0.77 10.54
CA VAL A 108 -16.36 0.46 9.76
C VAL A 108 -16.23 1.38 8.56
N VAL A 109 -15.00 1.57 8.11
CA VAL A 109 -14.73 2.20 6.81
C VAL A 109 -14.39 1.12 5.81
N PRO A 110 -15.17 0.97 4.71
CA PRO A 110 -14.83 0.06 3.64
C PRO A 110 -13.61 0.57 2.87
N GLY A 111 -12.78 -0.37 2.43
CA GLY A 111 -11.57 -0.05 1.70
C GLY A 111 -10.86 -1.31 1.21
N TYR A 112 -9.57 -1.14 0.95
CA TYR A 112 -8.73 -2.19 0.40
C TYR A 112 -7.38 -2.19 1.11
N VAL A 113 -6.83 -3.37 1.36
CA VAL A 113 -5.44 -3.54 1.75
C VAL A 113 -4.62 -3.82 0.51
N THR A 114 -3.48 -3.16 0.41
CA THR A 114 -2.49 -3.42 -0.62
C THR A 114 -1.11 -3.64 -0.02
N GLU A 115 -0.29 -4.40 -0.72
CA GLU A 115 1.09 -4.69 -0.34
C GLU A 115 2.01 -3.94 -1.29
N VAL A 116 2.62 -2.85 -0.81
CA VAL A 116 3.62 -2.12 -1.58
C VAL A 116 5.00 -2.69 -1.27
N ALA A 117 5.57 -3.40 -2.24
CA ALA A 117 6.97 -3.78 -2.17
C ALA A 117 7.80 -2.50 -2.23
N SER A 118 8.34 -2.07 -1.09
CA SER A 118 9.45 -1.11 -1.11
C SER A 118 10.56 -1.78 -1.91
N SER A 119 10.86 -1.23 -3.09
CA SER A 119 11.69 -1.87 -4.09
C SER A 119 12.94 -2.48 -3.44
N PRO A 120 13.25 -3.78 -3.63
CA PRO A 120 14.66 -4.10 -3.72
C PRO A 120 15.15 -3.26 -4.91
N ARG A 121 16.11 -2.38 -4.65
CA ARG A 121 17.04 -1.90 -5.68
C ARG A 121 17.27 -3.08 -6.64
N PRO A 122 17.18 -2.90 -7.98
CA PRO A 122 17.45 -3.99 -8.89
C PRO A 122 18.78 -4.58 -8.46
N GLU A 123 18.75 -5.85 -8.00
CA GLU A 123 19.98 -6.55 -7.72
C GLU A 123 20.82 -6.46 -8.99
N GLY A 124 22.08 -6.09 -8.76
CA GLY A 124 23.01 -5.71 -9.81
C GLY A 124 22.93 -6.67 -10.96
N GLY A 125 22.86 -6.10 -12.17
CA GLY A 125 22.78 -6.87 -13.39
C GLY A 125 23.74 -8.05 -13.35
N GLU A 126 23.20 -9.22 -13.67
CA GLU A 126 23.96 -10.26 -14.33
C GLU A 126 24.47 -9.67 -15.64
N LYS A 127 25.55 -8.90 -15.56
CA LYS A 127 26.53 -8.79 -16.63
C LYS A 127 27.03 -10.21 -16.83
N LYS A 128 26.32 -10.94 -17.68
CA LYS A 128 26.99 -11.95 -18.51
C LYS A 128 28.24 -11.24 -19.08
N PRO A 129 29.43 -11.83 -18.94
CA PRO A 129 30.64 -11.28 -19.52
C PRO A 129 30.58 -11.50 -21.04
N ASP A 130 29.78 -10.70 -21.73
CA ASP A 130 29.73 -10.63 -23.20
C ASP A 130 30.36 -9.34 -23.74
N SER A 131 30.73 -8.41 -22.85
CA SER A 131 31.44 -7.20 -23.24
C SER A 131 32.88 -7.52 -23.60
N GLU A 132 33.27 -7.16 -24.82
CA GLU A 132 34.60 -7.28 -25.44
C GLU A 132 35.74 -6.82 -24.52
N ALA A 133 35.45 -5.91 -23.59
CA ALA A 133 36.37 -5.44 -22.56
C ALA A 133 36.85 -6.55 -21.60
N ASP A 134 35.99 -7.52 -21.26
CA ASP A 134 36.34 -8.65 -20.38
C ASP A 134 37.24 -9.66 -21.11
N LEU A 135 36.93 -9.92 -22.39
CA LEU A 135 37.78 -10.72 -23.27
C LEU A 135 39.16 -10.08 -23.48
N LEU A 136 39.23 -8.75 -23.59
CA LEU A 136 40.51 -8.03 -23.67
C LEU A 136 41.30 -8.15 -22.37
N ALA A 137 40.64 -8.03 -21.22
CA ALA A 137 41.28 -8.12 -19.91
C ALA A 137 41.86 -9.52 -19.67
N ALA A 138 41.12 -10.57 -20.01
CA ALA A 138 41.59 -11.96 -19.92
C ALA A 138 42.82 -12.21 -20.81
N PHE A 139 42.84 -11.64 -22.03
CA PHE A 139 43.98 -11.78 -22.94
C PHE A 139 45.24 -11.07 -22.44
N ILE A 140 45.09 -9.88 -21.85
CA ILE A 140 46.22 -9.10 -21.31
C ILE A 140 46.89 -9.83 -20.14
N LEU A 141 46.09 -10.42 -19.24
CA LEU A 141 46.59 -11.18 -18.08
C LEU A 141 47.36 -12.45 -18.49
N ASN A 142 46.98 -13.09 -19.60
CA ASN A 142 47.63 -14.32 -20.08
C ASN A 142 48.99 -14.11 -20.78
N LYS A 143 49.44 -12.86 -20.96
CA LYS A 143 50.71 -12.53 -21.67
C LYS A 143 51.82 -12.03 -20.75
N MET A 144 51.62 -12.08 -19.43
CA MET A 144 52.60 -11.67 -18.42
C MET A 144 52.99 -12.80 -17.45
N GLY A 145 52.68 -14.05 -17.81
CA GLY A 145 53.15 -15.27 -17.14
C GLY A 145 54.20 -15.99 -17.97
#